data_AF-A0A9X3YBD1-F1
#
_entry.id   AF-A0A9X3YBD1-F1
#
_cell.length_a   1.000
_cell.length_b   1.000
_cell.length_c   1.000
_cell.angle_alpha   90.00
_cell.angle_beta   90.00
_cell.angle_gamma   90.00
#
_symmetry.space_group_name_H-M   'P 1'
#
loop_
_entity.id
_entity.type
_entity.pdbx_description
1 polymer ?
#
loop_
_entity_poly.entity_id
_entity_poly.type
_entity_poly.pdbx_seq_one_letter_code
_entity_poly.pdbx_strand_id
1 'polypeptide(L)'
;MASNEEQEMKWAMWYRDEDFIPEQTACFVYIIQFPNSGEFYIGQKRVWKSIKNISEIKPESKQSNWNDYTSSSKSVNEMIEAGEPYKKSILACFPTYAEALHCESAIICMLCSQWGSLNKALMAKFKFTAGMDKEHMQKIRELLEDLT
;
A
#
# COMPACT_ATOMS: atom_id res chain seq x y z
N MET A 1 13.03 20.82 -16.61
CA MET A 1 11.73 20.84 -15.91
C MET A 1 10.79 20.02 -16.78
N ALA A 2 10.51 18.78 -16.40
CA ALA A 2 9.54 17.97 -17.12
C ALA A 2 8.14 18.36 -16.61
N SER A 3 7.27 18.75 -17.54
CA SER A 3 5.85 18.93 -17.29
C SER A 3 5.26 17.63 -16.74
N ASN A 4 4.72 17.67 -15.53
CA ASN A 4 3.81 16.63 -15.05
C ASN A 4 2.58 16.67 -15.96
N GLU A 5 2.55 15.82 -16.99
CA GLU A 5 1.29 15.39 -17.57
C GLU A 5 0.45 14.84 -16.42
N GLU A 6 -0.78 15.33 -16.26
CA GLU A 6 -1.76 14.85 -15.29
C GLU A 6 -2.02 13.36 -15.57
N GLN A 7 -1.24 12.47 -14.96
CA GLN A 7 -1.52 11.05 -14.99
C GLN A 7 -2.81 10.82 -14.21
N GLU A 8 -3.82 10.28 -14.89
CA GLU A 8 -5.04 9.79 -14.26
C GLU A 8 -4.65 8.79 -13.16
N MET A 9 -4.96 9.14 -11.91
CA MET A 9 -4.58 8.34 -10.75
C MET A 9 -5.56 7.19 -10.61
N LYS A 10 -5.07 5.95 -10.77
CA LYS A 10 -5.89 4.72 -10.71
C LYS A 10 -6.11 4.19 -9.29
N TRP A 11 -5.72 4.97 -8.29
CA TRP A 11 -5.78 4.64 -6.88
C TRP A 11 -6.57 5.73 -6.16
N ALA A 12 -7.49 5.34 -5.29
CA ALA A 12 -8.11 6.29 -4.36
C ALA A 12 -7.30 6.29 -3.05
N MET A 13 -7.26 7.41 -2.34
CA MET A 13 -6.84 7.38 -0.93
C MET A 13 -7.98 6.83 -0.08
N TRP A 14 -7.65 6.09 0.98
CA TRP A 14 -8.63 5.56 1.93
C TRP A 14 -9.35 6.68 2.66
N TYR A 15 -8.59 7.67 3.12
CA TYR A 15 -9.10 8.92 3.65
C TYR A 15 -9.33 9.91 2.50
N ARG A 16 -10.58 10.33 2.31
CA ARG A 16 -11.13 10.93 1.07
C ARG A 16 -10.65 12.35 0.76
N ASP A 17 -9.88 12.97 1.64
CA ASP A 17 -9.40 14.35 1.48
C ASP A 17 -8.02 14.43 0.81
N GLU A 18 -7.50 13.30 0.32
CA GLU A 18 -6.18 13.19 -0.30
C GLU A 18 -6.30 12.66 -1.74
N ASP A 19 -6.04 13.49 -2.74
CA ASP A 19 -5.97 13.06 -4.15
C ASP A 19 -4.53 12.74 -4.60
N PHE A 20 -3.55 12.79 -3.68
CA PHE A 20 -2.14 12.75 -4.05
C PHE A 20 -1.30 11.90 -3.09
N ILE A 21 -0.48 11.00 -3.65
CA ILE A 21 0.60 10.35 -2.89
C ILE A 21 1.65 11.42 -2.58
N PRO A 22 1.92 11.77 -1.30
CA PRO A 22 2.89 12.80 -0.98
C PRO A 22 4.25 12.55 -1.66
N GLU A 23 4.91 13.59 -2.15
CA GLU A 23 6.24 13.47 -2.79
C GLU A 23 7.25 12.74 -1.88
N GLN A 24 7.04 12.81 -0.57
CA GLN A 24 7.84 12.16 0.47
C GLN A 24 7.50 10.68 0.68
N THR A 25 6.85 10.02 -0.28
CA THR A 25 6.50 8.59 -0.21
C THR A 25 7.51 7.70 -0.93
N ALA A 26 8.20 6.84 -0.18
CA ALA A 26 9.01 5.78 -0.76
C ALA A 26 8.17 4.52 -1.06
N CYS A 27 7.21 4.24 -0.17
CA CYS A 27 6.38 3.05 -0.21
C CYS A 27 5.01 3.35 0.40
N PHE A 28 3.95 2.78 -0.15
CA PHE A 28 2.62 2.86 0.43
C PHE A 28 2.06 1.47 0.74
N VAL A 29 1.20 1.40 1.74
CA VAL A 29 0.37 0.24 2.08
C VAL A 29 -1.01 0.47 1.45
N TYR A 30 -1.59 -0.57 0.88
CA TYR A 30 -2.84 -0.51 0.14
C TYR A 30 -3.78 -1.67 0.50
N ILE A 31 -5.06 -1.46 0.20
CA ILE A 31 -6.11 -2.48 0.20
C ILE A 31 -6.75 -2.59 -1.18
N ILE A 32 -7.01 -3.83 -1.60
CA ILE A 32 -7.86 -4.15 -2.75
C ILE A 32 -9.10 -4.84 -2.21
N GLN A 33 -10.28 -4.34 -2.56
CA GLN A 33 -11.56 -4.90 -2.09
C GLN A 33 -12.38 -5.38 -3.29
N PHE A 34 -13.03 -6.53 -3.15
CA PHE A 34 -13.97 -7.10 -4.11
C PHE A 34 -15.40 -6.97 -3.56
N PRO A 35 -16.16 -5.94 -3.94
CA PRO A 35 -17.43 -5.59 -3.28
C PRO A 35 -18.49 -6.70 -3.35
N ASN A 36 -18.46 -7.50 -4.41
CA ASN A 36 -19.44 -8.57 -4.61
C ASN A 36 -19.26 -9.74 -3.62
N SER A 37 -18.02 -10.11 -3.30
CA SER A 37 -17.70 -11.21 -2.38
C SER A 37 -17.38 -10.76 -0.96
N GLY A 38 -17.06 -9.48 -0.77
CA GLY A 38 -16.54 -8.95 0.51
C GLY A 38 -15.08 -9.32 0.77
N GLU A 39 -14.40 -9.94 -0.20
CA GLU A 39 -12.99 -10.31 -0.08
C GLU A 39 -12.07 -9.09 -0.20
N PHE A 40 -10.92 -9.14 0.48
CA PHE A 40 -9.93 -8.08 0.44
C PHE A 40 -8.49 -8.60 0.46
N TYR A 41 -7.57 -7.77 -0.01
CA TYR A 41 -6.13 -8.04 0.02
C TYR A 41 -5.37 -6.82 0.49
N ILE A 42 -4.47 -7.02 1.45
CA ILE A 42 -3.55 -6.00 1.95
C ILE A 42 -2.17 -6.23 1.33
N GLY A 43 -1.53 -5.15 0.88
CA GLY A 43 -0.16 -5.22 0.41
C GLY A 43 0.58 -3.90 0.55
N GLN A 44 1.87 -3.88 0.22
CA GLN A 44 2.63 -2.66 0.00
C GLN A 44 3.23 -2.56 -1.41
N LYS A 45 3.45 -1.33 -1.87
CA LYS A 45 4.09 -1.03 -3.15
C LYS A 45 5.06 0.14 -3.03
N ARG A 46 6.29 -0.07 -3.51
CA ARG A 46 7.29 0.98 -3.64
C ARG A 46 6.95 1.91 -4.81
N VAL A 47 7.02 3.22 -4.57
CA VAL A 47 6.81 4.26 -5.59
C VAL A 47 8.00 4.36 -6.53
N TRP A 48 9.22 4.09 -6.04
CA TRP A 48 10.47 4.30 -6.76
C TRP A 48 11.18 2.98 -7.09
N LYS A 49 11.88 2.92 -8.23
CA LYS A 49 12.69 1.75 -8.61
C LYS A 49 13.93 1.67 -7.72
N SER A 50 14.12 0.52 -7.07
CA SER A 50 15.27 0.17 -6.21
C SER A 50 15.47 1.03 -4.94
N ILE A 51 14.75 2.14 -4.78
CA ILE A 51 14.82 3.01 -3.61
C ILE A 51 13.95 2.45 -2.47
N LYS A 52 14.49 2.47 -1.25
CA LYS A 52 13.79 1.99 -0.05
C LYS A 52 13.60 3.09 1.01
N ASN A 53 14.31 4.20 0.89
CA ASN A 53 14.18 5.36 1.75
C ASN A 53 14.05 6.60 0.86
N ILE A 54 13.11 7.48 1.19
CA ILE A 54 12.88 8.71 0.44
C ILE A 54 14.13 9.60 0.35
N SER A 55 15.01 9.56 1.37
CA SER A 55 16.26 10.32 1.37
C SER A 55 17.26 9.87 0.30
N GLU A 56 17.06 8.71 -0.33
CA GLU A 56 17.90 8.20 -1.42
C GLU A 56 17.46 8.71 -2.81
N ILE A 57 16.35 9.47 -2.89
CA ILE A 57 15.89 10.04 -4.15
C ILE A 57 16.86 11.08 -4.67
N LYS A 58 17.10 11.00 -5.98
CA LYS A 58 17.91 11.92 -6.76
C LYS A 58 17.09 12.42 -7.95
N PRO A 59 17.50 13.52 -8.61
CA PRO A 59 16.80 14.05 -9.78
C PRO A 59 16.61 13.02 -10.91
N GLU A 60 17.52 12.06 -11.05
CA GLU A 60 17.48 10.98 -12.04
C GLU A 60 16.71 9.72 -11.59
N SER A 61 16.19 9.70 -10.36
CA SER A 61 15.44 8.58 -9.82
C SER A 61 14.19 8.32 -10.64
N LYS A 62 13.94 7.04 -10.95
CA LYS A 62 12.79 6.62 -11.75
C LYS A 62 11.71 6.03 -10.85
N GLN A 63 10.47 6.43 -11.09
CA GLN A 63 9.32 5.79 -10.48
C GLN A 63 9.16 4.33 -10.97
N SER A 64 8.56 3.51 -10.12
CA SER A 64 8.11 2.16 -10.44
C SER A 64 6.79 2.21 -11.23
N ASN A 65 6.24 1.05 -11.61
CA ASN A 65 4.95 0.95 -12.27
C ASN A 65 3.76 1.06 -11.28
N TRP A 66 3.88 1.83 -10.21
CA TRP A 66 2.91 1.81 -9.11
C TRP A 66 1.50 2.28 -9.51
N ASN A 67 1.37 3.24 -10.44
CA ASN A 67 0.05 3.73 -10.86
C ASN A 67 -0.75 2.63 -11.59
N ASP A 68 -0.09 1.90 -12.51
CA ASP A 68 -0.69 0.78 -13.25
C ASP A 68 -0.67 -0.56 -12.50
N TYR A 69 -0.04 -0.61 -11.33
CA TYR A 69 0.07 -1.83 -10.56
C TYR A 69 -1.29 -2.29 -10.03
N THR A 70 -1.49 -3.61 -10.03
CA THR A 70 -2.67 -4.29 -9.50
C THR A 70 -2.35 -4.93 -8.15
N SER A 71 -1.69 -6.09 -8.12
CA SER A 71 -1.36 -6.83 -6.91
C SER A 71 -0.17 -7.77 -7.10
N SER A 72 0.49 -8.15 -6.01
CA SER A 72 1.48 -9.22 -5.94
C SER A 72 0.84 -10.60 -5.81
N SER A 73 -0.45 -10.66 -5.46
CA SER A 73 -1.16 -11.93 -5.27
C SER A 73 -1.66 -12.47 -6.61
N LYS A 74 -1.32 -13.73 -6.90
CA LYS A 74 -1.82 -14.43 -8.09
C LYS A 74 -3.35 -14.50 -8.09
N SER A 75 -3.96 -14.84 -6.95
CA SER A 75 -5.42 -14.98 -6.88
C SER A 75 -6.15 -13.65 -7.06
N VAL A 76 -5.58 -12.54 -6.55
CA VAL A 76 -6.15 -11.21 -6.77
C VAL A 76 -6.11 -10.85 -8.25
N ASN A 77 -4.98 -11.13 -8.93
CA ASN A 77 -4.88 -10.86 -10.38
C ASN A 77 -5.83 -11.75 -11.20
N GLU A 78 -5.98 -13.03 -10.84
CA GLU A 78 -6.95 -13.94 -11.48
C GLU A 78 -8.39 -13.42 -11.37
N MET A 79 -8.79 -12.87 -10.20
CA MET A 79 -10.11 -12.27 -10.03
C MET A 79 -10.29 -11.01 -10.89
N ILE A 80 -9.28 -10.14 -10.94
CA ILE A 80 -9.29 -8.94 -11.79
C ILE A 80 -9.37 -9.32 -13.27
N GLU A 81 -8.60 -10.32 -13.71
CA GLU A 81 -8.60 -10.83 -15.10
C GLU A 81 -9.93 -11.47 -15.48
N ALA A 82 -10.63 -12.09 -14.52
CA ALA A 82 -11.98 -12.62 -14.71
C ALA A 82 -13.05 -11.51 -14.83
N GLY A 83 -12.68 -10.25 -14.63
CA GLY A 83 -13.59 -9.10 -14.73
C GLY A 83 -14.37 -8.80 -13.46
N GLU A 84 -13.95 -9.34 -12.31
CA GLU A 84 -14.59 -9.03 -11.03
C GLU A 84 -14.41 -7.54 -10.69
N PRO A 85 -15.49 -6.81 -10.34
CA PRO A 85 -15.38 -5.44 -9.86
C PRO A 85 -14.50 -5.35 -8.61
N TYR A 86 -13.59 -4.37 -8.60
CA TYR A 86 -12.67 -4.16 -7.48
C TYR A 86 -12.43 -2.68 -7.21
N LYS A 87 -12.07 -2.37 -5.97
CA LYS A 87 -11.62 -1.04 -5.53
C LYS A 87 -10.18 -1.11 -5.06
N LYS A 88 -9.35 -0.17 -5.53
CA LYS A 88 -7.96 0.02 -5.09
C LYS A 88 -7.87 1.25 -4.21
N SER A 89 -7.50 1.07 -2.94
CA SER A 89 -7.31 2.19 -2.01
C SER A 89 -5.93 2.16 -1.37
N ILE A 90 -5.26 3.31 -1.30
CA ILE A 90 -4.04 3.48 -0.53
C ILE A 90 -4.43 3.79 0.91
N LEU A 91 -3.98 2.94 1.83
CA LEU A 91 -4.24 3.09 3.27
C LEU A 91 -3.31 4.12 3.88
N ALA A 92 -2.02 4.05 3.55
CA ALA A 92 -1.00 4.90 4.14
C ALA A 92 0.28 4.97 3.31
N CYS A 93 0.84 6.16 3.22
CA CYS A 93 2.14 6.43 2.63
C CYS A 93 3.23 6.50 3.71
N PHE A 94 4.44 6.01 3.39
CA PHE A 94 5.59 5.95 4.28
C PHE A 94 6.89 6.41 3.60
N PRO A 95 7.78 7.11 4.33
CA PRO A 95 9.08 7.54 3.84
C PRO A 95 10.07 6.39 3.70
N THR A 96 9.84 5.24 4.35
CA THR A 96 10.68 4.05 4.21
C THR A 96 9.90 2.78 3.91
N TYR A 97 10.52 1.87 3.17
CA TYR A 97 10.02 0.52 2.94
C TYR A 97 9.87 -0.27 4.24
N ALA A 98 10.77 -0.04 5.21
CA ALA A 98 10.73 -0.75 6.48
C ALA A 98 9.46 -0.41 7.28
N GLU A 99 9.09 0.87 7.35
CA GLU A 99 7.85 1.32 7.99
C GLU A 99 6.62 0.78 7.26
N ALA A 100 6.58 0.84 5.93
CA ALA A 100 5.49 0.26 5.15
C ALA A 100 5.35 -1.25 5.38
N LEU A 101 6.47 -1.99 5.39
CA LEU A 101 6.49 -3.43 5.65
C LEU A 101 6.01 -3.75 7.08
N HIS A 102 6.39 -2.95 8.06
CA HIS A 102 5.87 -3.09 9.44
C HIS A 102 4.36 -2.87 9.48
N CYS A 103 3.86 -1.79 8.88
CA CYS A 103 2.44 -1.46 8.82
C CYS A 103 1.63 -2.57 8.12
N GLU A 104 2.03 -2.97 6.91
CA GLU A 104 1.43 -4.09 6.16
C GLU A 104 1.38 -5.37 7.02
N SER A 105 2.49 -5.72 7.66
CA SER A 105 2.59 -6.93 8.48
C SER A 105 1.65 -6.88 9.68
N ALA A 106 1.56 -5.73 10.36
CA ALA A 106 0.67 -5.56 11.51
C ALA A 106 -0.81 -5.69 11.09
N ILE A 107 -1.20 -5.03 9.99
CA ILE A 107 -2.57 -5.10 9.47
C ILE A 107 -2.91 -6.53 9.05
N ILE A 108 -2.03 -7.20 8.30
CA ILE A 108 -2.25 -8.60 7.89
C ILE A 108 -2.37 -9.50 9.12
N CYS A 109 -1.50 -9.40 10.13
CA CYS A 109 -1.58 -10.23 11.33
C CYS A 109 -2.92 -10.08 12.08
N MET A 110 -3.52 -8.90 12.06
CA MET A 110 -4.79 -8.64 12.76
C MET A 110 -6.01 -9.03 11.94
N LEU A 111 -5.94 -8.96 10.61
CA LEU A 111 -7.08 -9.16 9.71
C LEU A 111 -7.06 -10.50 8.96
N CYS A 112 -5.92 -11.22 8.90
CA CYS A 112 -5.77 -12.40 8.03
C CYS A 112 -6.67 -13.59 8.40
N SER A 113 -7.13 -13.66 9.64
CA SER A 113 -8.05 -14.70 10.12
C SER A 113 -9.51 -14.43 9.79
N GLN A 114 -9.83 -13.26 9.22
CA GLN A 114 -11.18 -12.94 8.79
C GLN A 114 -11.53 -13.69 7.50
N TRP A 115 -12.81 -14.09 7.38
CA TRP A 115 -13.34 -14.92 6.28
C TRP A 115 -13.12 -14.34 4.87
N GLY A 116 -12.81 -13.04 4.75
CA GLY A 116 -12.58 -12.34 3.47
C GLY A 116 -11.12 -12.05 3.11
N SER A 117 -10.14 -12.39 3.94
CA SER A 117 -8.74 -12.07 3.63
C SER A 117 -8.16 -12.99 2.55
N LEU A 118 -7.69 -12.39 1.44
CA LEU A 118 -6.97 -13.07 0.35
C LEU A 118 -5.47 -13.22 0.62
N ASN A 119 -4.95 -12.65 1.72
CA ASN A 119 -3.57 -12.84 2.15
C ASN A 119 -3.36 -14.27 2.67
N LYS A 120 -2.73 -15.14 1.87
CA LYS A 120 -2.50 -16.57 2.21
C LYS A 120 -1.28 -16.84 3.08
N ALA A 121 -0.33 -15.92 3.11
CA ALA A 121 0.90 -16.03 3.89
C ALA A 121 1.48 -14.64 4.17
N LEU A 122 2.21 -14.52 5.28
CA LEU A 122 3.00 -13.35 5.62
C LEU A 122 4.46 -13.78 5.86
N MET A 123 5.36 -13.31 5.01
CA MET A 123 6.81 -13.50 5.17
C MET A 123 7.48 -12.13 5.23
N ALA A 124 7.64 -11.60 6.45
CA ALA A 124 8.22 -10.29 6.67
C ALA A 124 9.46 -10.39 7.57
N LYS A 125 10.52 -9.66 7.19
CA LYS A 125 11.70 -9.43 8.01
C LYS A 125 12.07 -7.96 7.94
N PHE A 126 11.91 -7.27 9.06
CA PHE A 126 12.30 -5.88 9.22
C PHE A 126 13.04 -5.67 10.55
N LYS A 127 13.76 -4.55 10.64
CA LYS A 127 14.34 -4.08 11.89
C LYS A 127 13.48 -2.92 12.38
N PHE A 128 13.26 -2.84 13.68
CA PHE A 128 12.68 -1.65 14.28
C PHE A 128 13.64 -0.48 14.09
N THR A 129 13.13 0.61 13.55
CA THR A 129 13.86 1.86 13.32
C THR A 129 13.31 2.94 14.24
N ALA A 130 14.05 4.05 14.38
CA ALA A 130 13.58 5.20 15.16
C ALA A 130 12.27 5.80 14.61
N GLY A 131 11.99 5.66 13.30
CA GLY A 131 10.74 6.12 12.69
C GLY A 131 9.53 5.20 12.93
N MET A 132 9.73 4.01 13.51
CA MET A 132 8.62 3.17 13.99
C MET A 132 8.26 3.54 15.42
N ASP A 133 7.97 4.82 15.62
CA ASP A 133 7.69 5.41 16.92
C ASP A 133 6.20 5.38 17.29
N LYS A 134 5.81 6.20 18.27
CA LYS A 134 4.42 6.30 18.73
C LYS A 134 3.47 6.76 17.62
N GLU A 135 3.89 7.67 16.75
CA GLU A 135 3.04 8.21 15.68
C GLU A 135 2.80 7.15 14.61
N HIS A 136 3.85 6.43 14.21
CA HIS A 136 3.74 5.28 13.31
C HIS A 136 2.77 4.21 13.85
N MET A 137 2.89 3.88 15.13
CA MET A 137 2.00 2.90 15.77
C MET A 137 0.56 3.40 15.92
N GLN A 138 0.38 4.71 16.14
CA GLN A 138 -0.96 5.33 16.21
C GLN A 138 -1.65 5.23 14.85
N LYS A 139 -0.95 5.52 13.75
CA LYS A 139 -1.47 5.37 12.39
C LYS A 139 -1.91 3.94 12.09
N ILE A 140 -1.15 2.94 12.53
CA ILE A 140 -1.53 1.52 12.37
C ILE A 140 -2.81 1.21 13.15
N ARG A 141 -2.98 1.75 14.36
CA ARG A 141 -4.19 1.52 15.16
C ARG A 141 -5.43 2.15 14.54
N GLU A 142 -5.32 3.38 14.06
CA GLU A 142 -6.42 4.07 13.36
C GLU A 142 -6.85 3.29 12.11
N LEU A 143 -5.88 2.83 11.31
CA LEU A 143 -6.18 1.96 10.17
C LEU A 143 -6.85 0.65 10.57
N LEU A 144 -6.44 0.04 11.68
CA LEU A 144 -7.08 -1.19 12.16
C LEU A 144 -8.51 -0.92 12.63
N GLU A 145 -8.75 0.17 13.36
CA GLU A 145 -10.09 0.57 13.81
C GLU A 145 -11.03 0.82 12.64
N ASP A 146 -10.54 1.43 11.55
CA ASP A 146 -11.36 1.69 10.35
C ASP A 146 -11.62 0.45 9.48
N LEU A 147 -10.75 -0.57 9.58
CA LEU A 147 -10.84 -1.79 8.78
C LEU A 147 -11.62 -2.92 9.48
N THR A 148 -12.02 -2.74 10.75
CA THR A 148 -12.77 -3.73 11.55
C THR A 148 -14.16 -3.24 11.89
#